data_AF-A0AAU6DGP9-F1
#
_entry.id   AF-A0AAU6DGP9-F1
#
_cell.length_a   1.000
_cell.length_b   1.000
_cell.length_c   1.000
_cell.angle_alpha   90.00
_cell.angle_beta   90.00
_cell.angle_gamma   90.00
#
_symmetry.space_group_name_H-M   'P 1'
#
loop_
_entity.id
_entity.type
_entity.pdbx_description
1 polymer ?
#
loop_
_entity_poly.entity_id
_entity_poly.type
_entity_poly.pdbx_seq_one_letter_code
_entity_poly.pdbx_strand_id
1 'polypeptide(L)'
;MTGLFPRDRVEVAPGAVHVPEWLSVERRRELVAACREWARGPVPLRHTRLPGGGVMSVRTVCLGWHWQPYRYARTADDVNGARVAELPAWLAELGRSAVAEAYGDAGGSGSAGAVYSPDAALVNFYDGDARMGMHQDKEERCAAPVVSLSLGDTCVFRFGNPEGRGRPYTDVRLACGDLFVFGGPSRFAYHGVPKVLPGTADPAVGLLGGRLNITLRETGLGQRRERELPNSSR
;
A
#
# COMPACT_ATOMS: atom_id res chain seq x y z
N MET A 1 20.16 4.42 -8.14
CA MET A 1 21.46 4.99 -7.73
C MET A 1 21.77 4.45 -6.35
N THR A 2 22.71 3.53 -6.23
CA THR A 2 23.35 3.20 -4.95
C THR A 2 24.23 4.37 -4.56
N GLY A 3 23.90 5.06 -3.47
CA GLY A 3 24.77 6.10 -2.92
C GLY A 3 26.09 5.50 -2.43
N LEU A 4 27.10 6.35 -2.21
CA LEU A 4 28.36 5.93 -1.58
C LEU A 4 28.14 5.35 -0.17
N PHE A 5 27.03 5.72 0.47
CA PHE A 5 26.61 5.25 1.78
C PHE A 5 25.21 4.64 1.71
N PRO A 6 24.95 3.56 2.48
CA PRO A 6 23.59 3.04 2.63
C PRO A 6 22.70 4.11 3.25
N ARG A 7 21.41 4.10 2.88
CA ARG A 7 20.40 4.96 3.52
C ARG A 7 19.87 4.24 4.74
N ASP A 8 20.03 4.84 5.92
CA ASP A 8 19.58 4.24 7.18
C ASP A 8 18.05 4.24 7.32
N ARG A 9 17.56 3.32 8.15
CA ARG A 9 16.16 3.30 8.62
C ARG A 9 15.86 4.60 9.39
N VAL A 10 14.73 5.24 9.09
CA VAL A 10 14.31 6.49 9.73
C VAL A 10 12.88 6.37 10.24
N GLU A 11 12.66 6.69 11.52
CA GLU A 11 11.32 6.99 12.03
C GLU A 11 10.96 8.44 11.69
N VAL A 12 10.02 8.60 10.76
CA VAL A 12 9.63 9.90 10.20
C VAL A 12 8.66 10.64 11.13
N ALA A 13 7.83 9.88 11.84
CA ALA A 13 6.93 10.32 12.91
C ALA A 13 6.61 9.10 13.80
N PRO A 14 6.06 9.28 15.02
CA PRO A 14 5.73 8.15 15.89
C PRO A 14 4.89 7.07 15.19
N GLY A 15 5.46 5.88 15.04
CA GLY A 15 4.82 4.74 14.37
C GLY A 15 4.84 4.79 12.83
N ALA A 16 5.55 5.74 12.22
CA ALA A 16 5.77 5.88 10.78
C ALA A 16 7.25 5.75 10.45
N VAL A 17 7.62 4.67 9.76
CA VAL A 17 9.01 4.25 9.55
C VAL A 17 9.29 4.06 8.06
N HIS A 18 10.39 4.66 7.60
CA HIS A 18 10.98 4.45 6.28
C HIS A 18 12.16 3.49 6.41
N VAL A 19 12.14 2.40 5.64
CA VAL A 19 13.24 1.44 5.53
C VAL A 19 13.72 1.45 4.06
N PRO A 20 14.81 2.16 3.77
CA PRO A 20 15.36 2.23 2.42
C PRO A 20 15.85 0.88 1.89
N GLU A 21 15.67 0.64 0.59
CA GLU A 21 16.24 -0.52 -0.13
C GLU A 21 15.91 -1.90 0.45
N TRP A 22 14.84 -2.01 1.25
CA TRP A 22 14.44 -3.24 1.94
C TRP A 22 14.17 -4.42 0.99
N LEU A 23 13.55 -4.16 -0.17
CA LEU A 23 13.32 -5.21 -1.15
C LEU A 23 14.61 -5.52 -1.93
N SER A 24 14.97 -6.81 -2.06
CA SER A 24 16.02 -7.23 -2.99
C SER A 24 15.64 -6.97 -4.45
N VAL A 25 16.61 -6.95 -5.36
CA VAL A 25 16.35 -6.74 -6.79
C VAL A 25 15.44 -7.84 -7.35
N GLU A 26 15.64 -9.10 -6.93
CA GLU A 26 14.83 -10.26 -7.31
C GLU A 26 13.38 -10.06 -6.86
N ARG A 27 13.18 -9.68 -5.59
CA ARG A 27 11.84 -9.41 -5.06
C ARG A 27 11.15 -8.25 -5.79
N ARG A 28 11.91 -7.20 -6.14
CA ARG A 28 11.38 -6.09 -6.95
C ARG A 28 10.91 -6.57 -8.32
N ARG A 29 11.69 -7.42 -9.01
CA ARG A 29 11.31 -8.03 -10.31
C ARG A 29 10.05 -8.88 -10.20
N GLU A 30 9.98 -9.74 -9.19
CA GLU A 30 8.81 -10.60 -8.93
C GLU A 30 7.54 -9.76 -8.71
N LEU A 31 7.63 -8.70 -7.90
CA LEU A 31 6.51 -7.80 -7.66
C LEU A 31 6.08 -7.06 -8.93
N VAL A 32 7.02 -6.56 -9.75
CA VAL A 32 6.68 -5.92 -11.03
C VAL A 32 5.97 -6.89 -11.98
N ALA A 33 6.45 -8.14 -12.07
CA ALA A 33 5.78 -9.18 -12.87
C ALA A 33 4.37 -9.47 -12.34
N ALA A 34 4.21 -9.64 -11.02
CA ALA A 34 2.92 -9.90 -10.39
C ALA A 34 1.94 -8.72 -10.61
N CYS A 35 2.40 -7.48 -10.48
CA CYS A 35 1.58 -6.29 -10.76
C CYS A 35 1.07 -6.25 -12.20
N ARG A 36 1.87 -6.69 -13.19
CA ARG A 36 1.42 -6.78 -14.58
C ARG A 36 0.30 -7.80 -14.76
N GLU A 37 0.40 -8.95 -14.10
CA GLU A 37 -0.65 -9.96 -14.16
C GLU A 37 -1.92 -9.48 -13.46
N TRP A 38 -1.81 -8.89 -12.26
CA TRP A 38 -2.97 -8.35 -11.55
C TRP A 38 -3.65 -7.22 -12.33
N ALA A 39 -2.89 -6.38 -13.03
CA ALA A 39 -3.44 -5.33 -13.88
C ALA A 39 -4.35 -5.85 -15.01
N ARG A 40 -4.20 -7.13 -15.41
CA ARG A 40 -5.06 -7.84 -16.37
C ARG A 40 -6.15 -8.68 -15.73
N GLY A 41 -6.21 -8.72 -14.39
CA GLY A 41 -7.10 -9.57 -13.62
C GLY A 41 -8.60 -9.29 -13.86
N PRO A 42 -9.48 -10.00 -13.14
CA PRO A 42 -10.94 -9.89 -13.34
C PRO A 42 -11.46 -8.46 -13.18
N VAL A 43 -10.79 -7.64 -12.35
CA VAL A 43 -10.97 -6.20 -12.28
C VAL A 43 -9.67 -5.56 -12.77
N PRO A 44 -9.63 -4.98 -13.97
CA PRO A 44 -8.38 -4.48 -14.55
C PRO A 44 -7.92 -3.18 -13.88
N LEU A 45 -6.65 -2.84 -14.12
CA LEU A 45 -6.07 -1.56 -13.75
C LEU A 45 -6.90 -0.41 -14.35
N ARG A 46 -7.35 0.52 -13.50
CA ARG A 46 -8.30 1.58 -13.92
C ARG A 46 -8.04 2.90 -13.22
N HIS A 47 -8.54 4.00 -13.81
CA HIS A 47 -8.69 5.25 -13.08
C HIS A 47 -9.93 5.22 -12.20
N THR A 48 -9.82 5.72 -10.96
CA THR A 48 -10.96 5.83 -10.05
C THR A 48 -11.73 7.12 -10.34
N ARG A 49 -13.05 6.99 -10.52
CA ARG A 49 -13.98 8.13 -10.56
C ARG A 49 -14.41 8.47 -9.15
N LEU A 50 -14.24 9.73 -8.76
CA LEU A 50 -14.66 10.24 -7.46
C LEU A 50 -16.12 10.72 -7.54
N PRO A 51 -16.87 10.71 -6.42
CA PRO A 51 -18.27 11.14 -6.38
C PRO A 51 -18.52 12.55 -6.90
N GLY A 52 -17.55 13.46 -6.75
CA GLY A 52 -17.60 14.83 -7.27
C GLY A 52 -17.29 14.95 -8.77
N GLY A 53 -17.24 13.85 -9.53
CA GLY A 53 -16.97 13.83 -10.97
C GLY A 53 -15.49 13.86 -11.36
N GLY A 54 -14.59 14.16 -10.42
CA GLY A 54 -13.14 14.12 -10.65
C GLY A 54 -12.62 12.71 -10.92
N VAL A 55 -11.61 12.58 -11.78
CA VAL A 55 -10.93 11.31 -12.07
C VAL A 55 -9.51 11.37 -11.52
N MET A 56 -9.12 10.36 -10.74
CA MET A 56 -7.75 10.25 -10.25
C MET A 56 -6.80 9.96 -11.42
N SER A 57 -5.69 10.68 -11.53
CA SER A 57 -4.67 10.38 -12.56
C SER A 57 -3.91 9.09 -12.26
N VAL A 58 -3.88 8.67 -11.00
CA VAL A 58 -3.37 7.35 -10.60
C VAL A 58 -4.31 6.26 -11.10
N ARG A 59 -3.73 5.17 -11.60
CA ARG A 59 -4.48 3.96 -11.92
C ARG A 59 -4.30 2.93 -10.81
N THR A 60 -5.38 2.26 -10.43
CA THR A 60 -5.38 1.35 -9.29
C THR A 60 -5.96 -0.01 -9.68
N VAL A 61 -5.33 -1.08 -9.20
CA VAL A 61 -5.91 -2.43 -9.11
C VAL A 61 -5.95 -2.87 -7.65
N CYS A 62 -6.98 -3.61 -7.27
CA CYS A 62 -7.20 -4.06 -5.90
C CYS A 62 -7.12 -5.59 -5.83
N LEU A 63 -6.62 -6.11 -4.72
CA LEU A 63 -6.58 -7.53 -4.38
C LEU A 63 -7.22 -7.76 -3.01
N GLY A 64 -7.86 -8.92 -2.82
CA GLY A 64 -8.58 -9.34 -1.62
C GLY A 64 -9.90 -8.60 -1.42
N TRP A 65 -9.84 -7.27 -1.35
CA TRP A 65 -10.99 -6.38 -1.30
C TRP A 65 -10.88 -5.27 -2.34
N HIS A 66 -11.97 -5.01 -3.03
CA HIS A 66 -12.08 -3.90 -3.95
C HIS A 66 -12.34 -2.61 -3.20
N TRP A 67 -11.42 -1.66 -3.30
CA TRP A 67 -11.66 -0.31 -2.81
C TRP A 67 -12.38 0.52 -3.88
N GLN A 68 -13.41 1.20 -3.43
CA GLN A 68 -14.10 2.27 -4.14
C GLN A 68 -14.35 3.41 -3.13
N PRO A 69 -14.63 4.64 -3.58
CA PRO A 69 -14.85 5.76 -2.67
C PRO A 69 -15.80 5.39 -1.52
N TYR A 70 -15.28 5.55 -0.28
CA TYR A 70 -15.96 5.31 1.00
C TYR A 70 -16.23 3.86 1.42
N ARG A 71 -15.86 2.84 0.65
CA ARG A 71 -16.07 1.44 1.07
C ARG A 71 -15.16 0.43 0.40
N TYR A 72 -14.99 -0.69 1.10
CA TYR A 72 -14.50 -1.93 0.51
C TYR A 72 -15.66 -2.87 0.15
N ALA A 73 -15.51 -3.60 -0.95
CA ALA A 73 -16.46 -4.60 -1.41
C ALA A 73 -15.72 -5.83 -1.99
N ARG A 74 -16.42 -6.95 -2.15
CA ARG A 74 -15.85 -8.13 -2.84
C ARG A 74 -16.06 -8.10 -4.35
N THR A 75 -16.97 -7.25 -4.83
CA THR A 75 -17.25 -7.02 -6.25
C THR A 75 -16.93 -5.59 -6.63
N ALA A 76 -16.56 -5.38 -7.89
CA ALA A 76 -16.22 -4.09 -8.48
C ALA A 76 -17.39 -3.54 -9.29
N ASP A 77 -18.52 -3.29 -8.63
CA ASP A 77 -19.75 -2.84 -9.28
C ASP A 77 -19.59 -1.46 -9.97
N ASP A 78 -18.65 -0.64 -9.50
CA ASP A 78 -18.25 0.65 -10.11
C ASP A 78 -17.37 0.50 -11.36
N VAL A 79 -17.03 -0.73 -11.77
CA VAL A 79 -16.12 -1.02 -12.88
C VAL A 79 -16.76 -1.94 -13.90
N ASN A 80 -17.00 -3.19 -13.53
CA ASN A 80 -17.47 -4.25 -14.42
C ASN A 80 -18.27 -5.34 -13.69
N GLY A 81 -18.54 -5.17 -12.39
CA GLY A 81 -19.28 -6.15 -11.56
C GLY A 81 -18.50 -7.42 -11.23
N ALA A 82 -17.25 -7.56 -11.67
CA ALA A 82 -16.47 -8.76 -11.41
C ALA A 82 -16.04 -8.85 -9.93
N ARG A 83 -15.82 -10.08 -9.46
CA ARG A 83 -15.22 -10.33 -8.14
C ARG A 83 -13.74 -9.94 -8.18
N VAL A 84 -13.29 -9.24 -7.14
CA VAL A 84 -11.88 -8.86 -6.99
C VAL A 84 -10.99 -10.11 -6.91
N ALA A 85 -9.78 -10.03 -7.48
CA ALA A 85 -8.80 -11.10 -7.33
C ALA A 85 -8.44 -11.30 -5.85
N GLU A 86 -8.14 -12.53 -5.44
CA GLU A 86 -7.71 -12.81 -4.07
C GLU A 86 -6.35 -12.17 -3.77
N LEU A 87 -6.11 -11.87 -2.49
CA LEU A 87 -4.78 -11.47 -2.02
C LEU A 87 -3.89 -12.72 -1.90
N PRO A 88 -2.76 -12.82 -2.63
CA PRO A 88 -1.90 -13.98 -2.52
C PRO A 88 -1.27 -14.11 -1.13
N ALA A 89 -1.25 -15.32 -0.58
CA ALA A 89 -0.74 -15.58 0.77
C ALA A 89 0.73 -15.12 0.97
N TRP A 90 1.57 -15.27 -0.06
CA TRP A 90 2.96 -14.81 -0.03
C TRP A 90 3.09 -13.29 0.06
N LEU A 91 2.12 -12.54 -0.50
CA LEU A 91 2.11 -11.08 -0.42
C LEU A 91 1.66 -10.63 0.97
N ALA A 92 0.71 -11.35 1.58
CA ALA A 92 0.33 -11.14 2.97
C ALA A 92 1.51 -11.42 3.94
N GLU A 93 2.28 -12.49 3.69
CA GLU A 93 3.51 -12.79 4.44
C GLU A 93 4.58 -11.71 4.27
N LEU A 94 4.76 -11.19 3.06
CA LEU A 94 5.64 -10.04 2.82
C LEU A 94 5.19 -8.81 3.62
N GLY A 95 3.88 -8.59 3.75
CA GLY A 95 3.31 -7.55 4.61
C GLY A 95 3.65 -7.73 6.09
N ARG A 96 3.57 -8.96 6.62
CA ARG A 96 3.99 -9.27 8.00
C ARG A 96 5.47 -9.01 8.23
N SER A 97 6.30 -9.47 7.31
CA SER A 97 7.75 -9.24 7.34
C SER A 97 8.09 -7.75 7.29
N ALA A 98 7.36 -6.96 6.49
CA ALA A 98 7.53 -5.51 6.43
C ALA A 98 7.20 -4.80 7.76
N VAL A 99 6.12 -5.21 8.44
CA VAL A 99 5.78 -4.64 9.76
C VAL A 99 6.82 -5.03 10.81
N ALA A 100 7.25 -6.30 10.82
CA ALA A 100 8.30 -6.78 11.72
C ALA A 100 9.60 -5.98 11.55
N GLU A 101 10.05 -5.80 10.31
CA GLU A 101 11.23 -4.98 9.99
C GLU A 101 11.06 -3.53 10.46
N ALA A 102 9.96 -2.89 10.05
CA ALA A 102 9.73 -1.48 10.33
C ALA A 102 9.70 -1.19 11.84
N TYR A 103 9.12 -2.09 12.64
CA TYR A 103 9.01 -1.90 14.08
C TYR A 103 10.12 -2.60 14.89
N GLY A 104 11.09 -3.25 14.23
CA GLY A 104 12.23 -3.88 14.87
C GLY A 104 11.84 -5.04 15.78
N ASP A 105 10.77 -5.76 15.44
CA ASP A 105 10.19 -6.79 16.29
C ASP A 105 10.77 -8.16 15.92
N ALA A 106 11.33 -8.87 16.90
CA ALA A 106 12.08 -10.12 16.70
C ALA A 106 11.19 -11.36 16.43
N GLY A 107 9.93 -11.18 16.03
CA GLY A 107 9.07 -12.25 15.56
C GLY A 107 8.40 -13.11 16.65
N GLY A 108 8.24 -12.59 17.87
CA GLY A 108 7.41 -13.23 18.88
C GLY A 108 5.93 -13.31 18.46
N SER A 109 5.14 -14.25 18.99
CA SER A 109 3.73 -14.44 18.60
C SER A 109 2.83 -13.23 18.91
N GLY A 110 3.25 -12.35 19.82
CA GLY A 110 2.59 -11.07 20.12
C GLY A 110 3.17 -9.87 19.36
N SER A 111 4.14 -10.08 18.47
CA SER A 111 4.77 -9.01 17.70
C SER A 111 3.79 -8.32 16.76
N ALA A 112 4.02 -7.03 16.49
CA ALA A 112 3.20 -6.28 15.54
C ALA A 112 3.17 -6.95 14.16
N GLY A 113 4.30 -7.54 13.73
CA GLY A 113 4.39 -8.31 12.49
C GLY A 113 3.61 -9.64 12.54
N ALA A 114 3.67 -10.39 13.64
CA ALA A 114 2.96 -11.67 13.75
C ALA A 114 1.44 -11.51 13.80
N VAL A 115 0.93 -10.44 14.41
CA VAL A 115 -0.52 -10.18 14.50
C VAL A 115 -1.10 -9.48 13.27
N TYR A 116 -0.24 -8.91 12.42
CA TYR A 116 -0.70 -8.21 11.22
C TYR A 116 -1.28 -9.19 10.19
N SER A 117 -2.55 -9.00 9.82
CA SER A 117 -3.26 -9.90 8.92
C SER A 117 -3.83 -9.13 7.73
N PRO A 118 -2.97 -8.65 6.80
CA PRO A 118 -3.43 -7.89 5.65
C PRO A 118 -4.32 -8.79 4.78
N ASP A 119 -5.51 -8.29 4.47
CA ASP A 119 -6.51 -8.97 3.64
C ASP A 119 -6.86 -8.17 2.38
N ALA A 120 -6.25 -7.00 2.20
CA ALA A 120 -6.35 -6.19 1.00
C ALA A 120 -4.98 -5.66 0.54
N ALA A 121 -4.82 -5.51 -0.77
CA ALA A 121 -3.73 -4.72 -1.35
C ALA A 121 -4.25 -3.81 -2.45
N LEU A 122 -3.82 -2.54 -2.43
CA LEU A 122 -4.03 -1.58 -3.50
C LEU A 122 -2.72 -1.40 -4.26
N VAL A 123 -2.72 -1.69 -5.55
CA VAL A 123 -1.58 -1.45 -6.42
C VAL A 123 -1.86 -0.20 -7.24
N ASN A 124 -1.10 0.85 -6.98
CA ASN A 124 -1.21 2.14 -7.62
C ASN A 124 -0.09 2.30 -8.66
N PHE A 125 -0.46 2.57 -9.90
CA PHE A 125 0.44 2.96 -10.97
C PHE A 125 0.35 4.47 -11.22
N TYR A 126 1.51 5.11 -11.20
CA TYR A 126 1.71 6.52 -11.50
C TYR A 126 2.54 6.62 -12.77
N ASP A 127 2.02 7.29 -13.80
CA ASP A 127 2.87 7.81 -14.86
C ASP A 127 3.62 9.07 -14.39
N GLY A 128 4.39 9.71 -15.28
CA GLY A 128 5.24 10.86 -14.94
C GLY A 128 4.47 12.09 -14.43
N ASP A 129 3.20 12.23 -14.78
CA ASP A 129 2.35 13.38 -14.42
C ASP A 129 1.33 13.06 -13.32
N ALA A 130 1.14 11.77 -13.03
CA ALA A 130 0.22 11.31 -12.01
C ALA A 130 0.65 11.77 -10.61
N ARG A 131 -0.35 12.19 -9.83
CA ARG A 131 -0.19 12.71 -8.47
C ARG A 131 -1.35 12.27 -7.60
N MET A 132 -1.12 12.20 -6.30
CA MET A 132 -2.13 11.86 -5.32
C MET A 132 -2.12 12.92 -4.22
N GLY A 133 -3.23 13.63 -4.07
CA GLY A 133 -3.37 14.66 -3.04
C GLY A 133 -3.34 14.07 -1.63
N MET A 134 -3.22 14.94 -0.63
CA MET A 134 -3.28 14.54 0.78
C MET A 134 -4.61 13.84 1.07
N HIS A 135 -4.56 12.59 1.52
CA HIS A 135 -5.70 11.76 1.89
C HIS A 135 -5.37 10.91 3.11
N GLN A 136 -6.39 10.29 3.70
CA GLN A 136 -6.25 9.32 4.77
C GLN A 136 -6.80 7.98 4.29
N ASP A 137 -6.17 6.90 4.74
CA ASP A 137 -6.69 5.55 4.61
C ASP A 137 -7.57 5.27 5.83
N LYS A 138 -8.89 5.42 5.67
CA LYS A 138 -9.84 5.41 6.80
C LYS A 138 -11.08 4.54 6.58
N GLU A 139 -11.13 3.83 5.46
CA GLU A 139 -12.23 2.94 5.12
C GLU A 139 -12.09 1.56 5.80
N GLU A 140 -10.94 1.27 6.42
CA GLU A 140 -10.72 0.07 7.22
C GLU A 140 -11.41 0.14 8.58
N ARG A 141 -11.87 -1.00 9.12
CA ARG A 141 -12.55 -1.11 10.42
C ARG A 141 -11.61 -1.41 11.59
N CYS A 142 -10.32 -1.46 11.34
CA CYS A 142 -9.30 -1.66 12.37
C CYS A 142 -8.14 -0.68 12.17
N ALA A 143 -7.37 -0.47 13.23
CA ALA A 143 -6.21 0.44 13.24
C ALA A 143 -4.87 -0.26 12.94
N ALA A 144 -4.91 -1.46 12.34
CA ALA A 144 -3.72 -2.20 11.91
C ALA A 144 -2.89 -1.36 10.92
N PRO A 145 -1.55 -1.44 10.94
CA PRO A 145 -0.68 -0.57 10.14
C PRO A 145 -0.92 -0.66 8.64
N VAL A 146 -0.55 0.40 7.93
CA VAL A 146 -0.47 0.42 6.46
C VAL A 146 0.97 0.17 6.06
N VAL A 147 1.17 -0.83 5.20
CA VAL A 147 2.48 -1.16 4.61
C VAL A 147 2.49 -0.66 3.18
N SER A 148 3.51 0.10 2.78
CA SER A 148 3.66 0.70 1.46
C SER A 148 5.01 0.32 0.85
N LEU A 149 4.98 -0.40 -0.27
CA LEU A 149 6.16 -0.81 -1.03
C LEU A 149 6.30 0.05 -2.28
N SER A 150 7.51 0.56 -2.56
CA SER A 150 7.77 1.42 -3.73
C SER A 150 8.60 0.70 -4.81
N LEU A 151 8.17 0.81 -6.07
CA LEU A 151 8.82 0.18 -7.23
C LEU A 151 8.86 1.18 -8.39
N GLY A 152 9.93 1.16 -9.20
CA GLY A 152 10.08 2.06 -10.35
C GLY A 152 10.58 3.45 -9.97
N ASP A 153 10.02 4.47 -10.60
CA ASP A 153 10.42 5.85 -10.41
C ASP A 153 10.24 6.30 -8.95
N THR A 154 11.26 7.03 -8.46
CA THR A 154 11.26 7.65 -7.14
C THR A 154 10.13 8.67 -7.05
N CYS A 155 9.47 8.76 -5.89
CA CYS A 155 8.52 9.84 -5.63
C CYS A 155 8.93 10.71 -4.45
N VAL A 156 8.35 11.91 -4.41
CA VAL A 156 8.22 12.68 -3.17
C VAL A 156 6.93 12.20 -2.52
N PHE A 157 7.06 11.54 -1.37
CA PHE A 157 5.96 11.12 -0.51
C PHE A 157 5.81 12.13 0.61
N ARG A 158 4.66 12.80 0.66
CA ARG A 158 4.34 13.77 1.70
C ARG A 158 3.62 13.07 2.82
N PHE A 159 4.24 13.00 3.99
CA PHE A 159 3.66 12.40 5.18
C PHE A 159 3.29 13.48 6.20
N GLY A 160 2.01 13.65 6.44
CA GLY A 160 1.46 14.67 7.32
C GLY A 160 1.14 14.12 8.71
N ASN A 161 -0.01 14.56 9.22
CA ASN A 161 -0.48 14.30 10.57
C ASN A 161 -1.95 13.83 10.54
N PRO A 162 -2.50 13.28 11.64
CA PRO A 162 -3.89 12.82 11.67
C PRO A 162 -4.94 13.95 11.67
N GLU A 163 -4.57 15.16 12.07
CA GLU A 163 -5.51 16.26 12.30
C GLU A 163 -6.03 16.89 11.00
N GLY A 164 -5.19 16.99 9.96
CA GLY A 164 -5.60 17.65 8.72
C GLY A 164 -4.64 17.53 7.55
N ARG A 165 -5.08 18.06 6.40
CA ARG A 165 -4.31 18.07 5.13
C ARG A 165 -3.18 19.11 5.10
N GLY A 166 -3.13 20.00 6.10
CA GLY A 166 -2.17 21.08 6.21
C GLY A 166 -0.82 20.66 6.79
N ARG A 167 0.03 21.65 7.09
CA ARG A 167 1.26 21.44 7.86
C ARG A 167 0.95 21.13 9.33
N PRO A 168 1.86 20.47 10.07
CA PRO A 168 3.17 19.98 9.63
C PRO A 168 3.08 18.72 8.76
N TYR A 169 4.00 18.61 7.79
CA TYR A 169 4.26 17.40 7.03
C TYR A 169 5.76 17.29 6.72
N THR A 170 6.21 16.06 6.52
CA THR A 170 7.57 15.72 6.11
C THR A 170 7.53 15.12 4.70
N ASP A 171 8.33 15.67 3.80
CA ASP A 171 8.51 15.11 2.46
C ASP A 171 9.66 14.09 2.48
N VAL A 172 9.35 12.84 2.16
CA VAL A 172 10.28 11.70 2.13
C VAL A 172 10.47 11.27 0.67
N ARG A 173 11.70 11.02 0.24
CA ARG A 173 11.96 10.42 -1.08
C ARG A 173 11.87 8.91 -0.97
N LEU A 174 10.86 8.31 -1.62
CA LEU A 174 10.70 6.86 -1.69
C LEU A 174 11.19 6.38 -3.07
N ALA A 175 12.32 5.68 -3.06
CA ALA A 175 12.94 5.10 -4.25
C ALA A 175 12.47 3.66 -4.48
N CYS A 176 12.85 3.08 -5.63
CA CYS A 176 12.58 1.67 -5.91
C CYS A 176 13.21 0.77 -4.83
N GLY A 177 12.39 -0.10 -4.25
CA GLY A 177 12.79 -1.02 -3.20
C GLY A 177 12.53 -0.54 -1.78
N ASP A 178 12.14 0.72 -1.60
CA ASP A 178 11.87 1.28 -0.28
C ASP A 178 10.56 0.75 0.30
N LEU A 179 10.60 0.51 1.61
CA LEU A 179 9.47 0.19 2.45
C LEU A 179 9.11 1.42 3.29
N PHE A 180 7.82 1.71 3.40
CA PHE A 180 7.28 2.68 4.35
C PHE A 180 6.10 2.07 5.09
N VAL A 181 6.14 2.08 6.42
CA VAL A 181 5.06 1.54 7.27
C VAL A 181 4.57 2.62 8.20
N PHE A 182 3.27 2.82 8.30
CA PHE A 182 2.68 3.75 9.26
C PHE A 182 1.47 3.13 9.99
N GLY A 183 1.50 3.24 11.32
CA GLY A 183 0.54 2.65 12.23
C GLY A 183 0.52 3.41 13.55
N GLY A 184 -0.15 2.85 14.56
CA GLY A 184 -0.24 3.47 15.88
C GLY A 184 -0.71 4.94 15.81
N PRO A 185 0.01 5.90 16.43
CA PRO A 185 -0.35 7.33 16.37
C PRO A 185 -0.47 7.87 14.95
N SER A 186 0.29 7.33 14.02
CA SER A 186 0.34 7.78 12.62
C SER A 186 -0.57 6.97 11.69
N ARG A 187 -1.35 6.00 12.19
CA ARG A 187 -2.19 5.12 11.36
C ARG A 187 -3.13 5.88 10.43
N PHE A 188 -3.68 7.00 10.91
CA PHE A 188 -4.61 7.85 10.18
C PHE A 188 -3.95 9.15 9.73
N ALA A 189 -2.63 9.21 9.57
CA ALA A 189 -1.97 10.42 9.08
C ALA A 189 -2.40 10.72 7.64
N TYR A 190 -2.69 12.00 7.36
CA TYR A 190 -2.86 12.46 5.99
C TYR A 190 -1.54 12.30 5.23
N HIS A 191 -1.58 11.74 4.04
CA HIS A 191 -0.40 11.55 3.20
C HIS A 191 -0.72 11.62 1.71
N GLY A 192 0.29 11.76 0.87
CA GLY A 192 0.11 11.85 -0.56
C GLY A 192 1.39 11.75 -1.37
N VAL A 193 1.24 11.77 -2.68
CA VAL A 193 2.35 11.75 -3.66
C VAL A 193 2.23 13.01 -4.51
N PRO A 194 2.80 14.15 -4.08
CA PRO A 194 2.78 15.38 -4.85
C PRO A 194 3.55 15.28 -6.18
N LYS A 195 4.59 14.44 -6.26
CA LYS A 195 5.47 14.37 -7.42
C LYS A 195 6.11 12.99 -7.61
N VAL A 196 6.13 12.49 -8.84
CA VAL A 196 6.99 11.40 -9.30
C VAL A 196 8.20 12.00 -10.03
N LEU A 197 9.37 11.37 -9.92
CA LEU A 197 10.62 11.78 -10.56
C LEU A 197 10.93 10.81 -11.72
N PRO A 198 10.57 11.17 -12.97
CA PRO A 198 10.75 10.28 -14.12
C PRO A 198 12.20 9.90 -14.36
N GLY A 199 12.43 8.68 -14.87
CA GLY A 199 13.76 8.22 -15.27
C GLY A 199 14.68 7.88 -14.10
N THR A 200 14.12 7.62 -12.92
CA THR A 200 14.87 7.22 -11.72
C THR A 200 14.70 5.74 -11.37
N ALA A 201 13.79 5.04 -12.07
CA ALA A 201 13.65 3.59 -12.00
C ALA A 201 14.95 2.86 -12.36
N ASP A 202 15.23 1.77 -11.65
CA ASP A 202 16.29 0.84 -12.02
C ASP A 202 15.80 -0.06 -13.18
N PRO A 203 16.41 0.02 -14.39
CA PRO A 203 16.01 -0.81 -15.52
C PRO A 203 16.08 -2.31 -15.22
N ALA A 204 16.96 -2.73 -14.29
CA ALA A 204 17.11 -4.12 -13.90
C ALA A 204 15.84 -4.69 -13.27
N VAL A 205 14.97 -3.86 -12.68
CA VAL A 205 13.69 -4.28 -12.06
C VAL A 205 12.61 -4.57 -13.12
N GLY A 206 12.85 -4.18 -14.37
CA GLY A 206 11.97 -4.50 -15.50
C GLY A 206 10.74 -3.60 -15.63
N LEU A 207 10.69 -2.47 -14.91
CA LEU A 207 9.69 -1.41 -15.10
C LEU A 207 10.34 -0.23 -15.85
N LEU A 208 10.08 -0.14 -17.15
CA LEU A 208 10.75 0.81 -18.04
C LEU A 208 10.33 2.28 -17.85
N GLY A 209 9.27 2.54 -17.10
CA GLY A 209 8.84 3.90 -16.77
C GLY A 209 7.64 3.92 -15.83
N GLY A 210 7.53 5.02 -15.08
CA GLY A 210 6.50 5.21 -14.08
C GLY A 210 6.84 4.55 -12.74
N ARG A 211 5.91 4.68 -11.81
CA ARG A 211 6.03 4.18 -10.44
C ARG A 211 4.89 3.24 -10.13
N LEU A 212 5.21 2.12 -9.50
CA LEU A 212 4.27 1.24 -8.84
C LEU A 212 4.38 1.42 -7.32
N ASN A 213 3.23 1.33 -6.66
CA ASN A 213 3.15 1.25 -5.22
C ASN A 213 2.16 0.16 -4.83
N ILE A 214 2.58 -0.72 -3.92
CA ILE A 214 1.72 -1.76 -3.37
C ILE A 214 1.47 -1.39 -1.92
N THR A 215 0.21 -1.11 -1.60
CA THR A 215 -0.22 -0.77 -0.25
C THR A 215 -1.02 -1.91 0.34
N LEU A 216 -0.47 -2.60 1.33
CA LEU A 216 -1.11 -3.68 2.08
C LEU A 216 -1.85 -3.11 3.28
N ARG A 217 -3.05 -3.64 3.51
CA ARG A 217 -3.96 -3.17 4.56
C ARG A 217 -4.74 -4.35 5.13
N GLU A 218 -5.07 -4.26 6.42
CA GLU A 218 -6.06 -5.10 7.06
C GLU A 218 -7.36 -4.30 7.17
N THR A 219 -8.42 -4.79 6.55
CA THR A 219 -9.71 -4.08 6.47
C THR A 219 -10.58 -4.28 7.71
N GLY A 220 -10.34 -5.33 8.49
CA GLY A 220 -11.21 -5.72 9.61
C GLY A 220 -12.59 -6.23 9.18
N LEU A 221 -12.80 -6.53 7.89
CA LEU A 221 -14.09 -6.98 7.34
C LEU A 221 -14.21 -8.50 7.29
N GLY A 222 -13.09 -9.23 7.19
CA GLY A 222 -13.08 -10.70 7.10
C GLY A 222 -13.54 -11.43 8.36
N GLN A 223 -13.35 -10.84 9.55
CA GLN A 223 -13.64 -11.48 10.85
C GLN A 223 -15.14 -11.62 11.18
N ARG A 224 -16.05 -11.13 10.34
CA ARG A 224 -17.50 -11.21 10.60
C ARG A 224 -18.14 -12.56 10.27
N ARG A 225 -17.47 -13.47 9.55
CA ARG A 225 -18.10 -14.76 9.16
C ARG A 225 -18.05 -15.87 10.22
N GLU A 226 -17.25 -15.74 11.28
CA GLU A 226 -17.15 -16.79 12.31
C GLU A 226 -18.05 -16.57 13.54
N ARG A 227 -18.70 -15.41 13.68
CA ARG A 227 -19.57 -15.11 14.83
C ARG A 227 -21.07 -15.23 14.55
N GLU A 228 -21.46 -15.68 13.37
CA GLU A 228 -22.85 -15.94 13.00
C GLU A 228 -23.01 -17.40 12.55
N LEU A 229 -22.76 -18.33 13.46
CA LEU A 229 -23.42 -19.63 13.44
C LEU A 229 -24.52 -19.57 14.50
N PRO A 230 -25.81 -19.72 14.13
CA PRO A 230 -26.86 -19.86 15.12
C PRO A 230 -26.60 -21.16 15.88
N ASN A 231 -26.55 -21.06 17.21
CA ASN A 231 -26.61 -22.21 18.09
C ASN A 231 -28.02 -22.84 17.93
N SER A 232 -28.19 -23.64 16.89
CA SER A 232 -29.33 -24.49 16.67
C SER A 232 -29.05 -25.82 17.37
N SER A 233 -29.72 -26.00 18.50
CA SER A 233 -30.29 -27.28 18.94
C SER A 233 -29.31 -28.38 19.36
N ARG A 234 -29.18 -28.58 20.67
CA ARG A 234 -29.59 -29.81 21.37
C ARG A 234 -30.05 -29.47 22.78
#